data_AF-A0AAW2DD99-F1
#
_entry.id   AF-A0AAW2DD99-F1
#
_cell.length_a   1.000
_cell.length_b   1.000
_cell.length_c   1.000
_cell.angle_alpha   90.00
_cell.angle_beta   90.00
_cell.angle_gamma   90.00
#
_symmetry.space_group_name_H-M   'P 1'
#
loop_
_entity.id
_entity.type
_entity.pdbx_description
1 polymer ?
#
loop_
_entity_poly.entity_id
_entity_poly.type
_entity_poly.pdbx_seq_one_letter_code
_entity_poly.pdbx_strand_id
1 'polypeptide(L)'
;MHKLQSLRKREVFLSLKRDLAKSVQAAFVAEEWVDHALGQAHEAEGKLEATEKAHAVTERRLKDTLFHLAEVEKSQKNAKSALIGYEKQVEEARVSLKKAETQLALAIEKTKQQQKQLKAKDIEKAKAEQAAYDAGITKTAQSLTAQLQDVARAFCLELWGEALNEAGVSTELELRAPNKLYYPPALRLAPGLTQPLADPSSSAASAQPTTTSTATLVAEKEQDQTLPISGVDVDSEEVAKVGQLKRKKKEKEKEAST
;
A
#
# COMPACT_ATOMS: atom_id res chain seq x y z
N MET A 1 106.47 0.37 97.16
CA MET A 1 105.33 1.28 96.87
C MET A 1 105.14 1.55 95.36
N HIS A 2 106.14 1.98 94.59
CA HIS A 2 105.97 2.35 93.17
C HIS A 2 105.46 1.25 92.20
N LYS A 3 105.85 -0.03 92.40
CA LYS A 3 105.42 -1.14 91.54
C LYS A 3 103.90 -1.42 91.62
N LEU A 4 103.28 -1.28 92.79
CA LEU A 4 101.83 -1.47 92.96
C LEU A 4 101.01 -0.39 92.24
N GLN A 5 101.49 0.86 92.23
CA GLN A 5 100.84 1.95 91.50
C GLN A 5 100.93 1.76 89.97
N SER A 6 102.01 1.17 89.47
CA SER A 6 102.18 0.88 88.04
C SER A 6 101.22 -0.21 87.54
N LEU A 7 101.01 -1.27 88.33
CA LEU A 7 100.05 -2.34 88.00
C LEU A 7 98.60 -1.81 87.94
N ARG A 8 98.19 -0.97 88.91
CA ARG A 8 96.85 -0.37 88.93
C ARG A 8 96.61 0.56 87.73
N LYS A 9 97.62 1.33 87.30
CA LYS A 9 97.54 2.17 86.09
C LYS A 9 97.35 1.35 84.81
N ARG A 10 98.03 0.21 84.70
CA ARG A 10 97.89 -0.70 83.54
C ARG A 10 96.50 -1.32 83.44
N GLU A 11 95.91 -1.70 84.57
CA GLU A 11 94.57 -2.28 84.62
C GLU A 11 93.48 -1.27 84.21
N VAL A 12 93.54 -0.04 84.73
CA VAL A 12 92.64 1.05 84.33
C VAL A 12 92.77 1.35 82.83
N PHE A 13 94.00 1.39 82.30
CA PHE A 13 94.24 1.62 80.88
C PHE A 13 93.67 0.51 79.99
N LEU A 14 93.82 -0.76 80.39
CA LEU A 14 93.27 -1.89 79.64
C LEU A 14 91.74 -1.95 79.71
N SER A 15 91.14 -1.61 80.86
CA SER A 15 89.67 -1.48 80.97
C SER A 15 89.15 -0.39 80.05
N LEU A 16 89.76 0.80 80.09
CA LEU A 16 89.37 1.92 79.24
C LEU A 16 89.46 1.57 77.74
N LYS A 17 90.51 0.87 77.32
CA LYS A 17 90.63 0.38 75.94
C LYS A 17 89.51 -0.57 75.55
N ARG A 18 89.12 -1.48 76.44
CA ARG A 18 88.01 -2.42 76.21
C ARG A 18 86.69 -1.67 76.10
N ASP A 19 86.45 -0.71 76.98
CA ASP A 19 85.22 0.07 77.01
C ASP A 19 85.12 0.96 75.77
N LEU A 20 86.22 1.57 75.32
CA LEU A 20 86.30 2.31 74.06
C LEU A 20 86.02 1.39 72.85
N ALA A 21 86.61 0.19 72.81
CA ALA A 21 86.35 -0.76 71.72
C ALA A 21 84.86 -1.15 71.67
N LYS A 22 84.24 -1.39 72.83
CA LYS A 22 82.79 -1.67 72.93
C LYS A 22 81.95 -0.48 72.49
N SER A 23 82.30 0.74 72.90
CA SER A 23 81.53 1.93 72.50
C SER A 23 81.63 2.19 71.00
N VAL A 24 82.81 1.97 70.39
CA VAL A 24 82.98 2.08 68.93
C VAL A 24 82.16 1.02 68.19
N GLN A 25 82.19 -0.24 68.66
CA GLN A 25 81.36 -1.29 68.06
C GLN A 25 79.86 -1.00 68.21
N ALA A 26 79.42 -0.52 69.37
CA ALA A 26 78.04 -0.14 69.60
C ALA A 26 77.60 1.04 68.72
N ALA A 27 78.47 2.03 68.52
CA ALA A 27 78.22 3.16 67.63
C ALA A 27 78.06 2.71 66.17
N PHE A 28 78.95 1.84 65.69
CA PHE A 28 78.87 1.29 64.33
C PHE A 28 77.60 0.48 64.11
N VAL A 29 77.23 -0.40 65.06
CA VAL A 29 75.97 -1.14 65.00
C VAL A 29 74.79 -0.16 64.96
N ALA A 30 74.77 0.84 65.85
CA ALA A 30 73.69 1.84 65.86
C ALA A 30 73.57 2.62 64.54
N GLU A 31 74.70 2.95 63.90
CA GLU A 31 74.74 3.58 62.58
C GLU A 31 74.12 2.68 61.51
N GLU A 32 74.50 1.39 61.43
CA GLU A 32 73.90 0.44 60.50
C GLU A 32 72.38 0.26 60.71
N TRP A 33 71.92 0.26 61.97
CA TRP A 33 70.48 0.21 62.28
C TRP A 33 69.75 1.47 61.81
N VAL A 34 70.34 2.65 61.98
CA VAL A 34 69.78 3.92 61.50
C VAL A 34 69.69 3.94 59.98
N ASP A 35 70.75 3.54 59.29
CA ASP A 35 70.77 3.47 57.83
C ASP A 35 69.73 2.48 57.29
N HIS A 36 69.60 1.31 57.93
CA HIS A 36 68.58 0.33 57.56
C HIS A 36 67.16 0.86 57.78
N ALA A 37 66.90 1.49 58.93
CA ALA A 37 65.61 2.10 59.24
C ALA A 37 65.27 3.24 58.27
N LEU A 38 66.25 4.07 57.91
CA LEU A 38 66.09 5.15 56.94
C LEU A 38 65.79 4.59 55.54
N GLY A 39 66.49 3.53 55.13
CA GLY A 39 66.22 2.83 53.87
C GLY A 39 64.80 2.26 53.81
N GLN A 40 64.35 1.61 54.88
CA GLN A 40 62.97 1.11 54.99
C GLN A 40 61.93 2.25 54.96
N ALA A 41 62.22 3.37 55.63
CA ALA A 41 61.34 4.53 55.63
C ALA A 41 61.17 5.12 54.22
N HIS A 42 62.26 5.27 53.46
CA HIS A 42 62.19 5.73 52.07
C HIS A 42 61.50 4.72 51.14
N GLU A 43 61.69 3.41 51.35
CA GLU A 43 60.94 2.40 50.59
C GLU A 43 59.43 2.47 50.88
N ALA A 44 59.06 2.66 52.15
CA ALA A 44 57.66 2.83 52.55
C ALA A 44 57.06 4.14 51.99
N GLU A 45 57.82 5.24 52.01
CA GLU A 45 57.44 6.51 51.40
C GLU A 45 57.21 6.36 49.89
N GLY A 46 58.12 5.69 49.17
CA GLY A 46 57.96 5.42 47.75
C GLY A 46 56.74 4.54 47.44
N LYS A 47 56.42 3.57 48.30
CA LYS A 47 55.19 2.76 48.20
C LYS A 47 53.95 3.63 48.42
N LEU A 48 53.94 4.51 49.42
CA LEU A 48 52.82 5.43 49.68
C LEU A 48 52.59 6.37 48.49
N GLU A 49 53.65 6.98 47.94
CA GLU A 49 53.55 7.85 46.76
C GLU A 49 53.01 7.09 45.54
N ALA A 50 53.42 5.84 45.33
CA ALA A 50 52.89 4.99 44.27
C ALA A 50 51.39 4.69 44.47
N THR A 51 50.96 4.41 45.70
CA THR A 51 49.54 4.18 46.00
C THR A 51 48.69 5.44 45.84
N GLU A 52 49.21 6.61 46.21
CA GLU A 52 48.52 7.89 46.04
C GLU A 52 48.33 8.22 44.56
N LYS A 53 49.37 8.02 43.74
CA LYS A 53 49.27 8.17 42.28
C LYS A 53 48.25 7.20 41.67
N ALA A 54 48.23 5.95 42.12
CA ALA A 54 47.24 4.98 41.68
C ALA A 54 45.81 5.39 42.07
N HIS A 55 45.62 5.87 43.31
CA HIS A 55 44.33 6.38 43.78
C HIS A 55 43.86 7.57 42.92
N ALA A 56 44.72 8.56 42.67
CA ALA A 56 44.41 9.71 41.83
C ALA A 56 44.00 9.31 40.40
N VAL A 57 44.63 8.27 39.83
CA VAL A 57 44.26 7.72 38.51
C VAL A 57 42.87 7.07 38.57
N THR A 58 42.56 6.29 39.61
CA THR A 58 41.24 5.66 39.76
C THR A 58 40.13 6.69 40.01
N GLU A 59 40.42 7.76 40.76
CA GLU A 59 39.47 8.84 41.01
C GLU A 59 39.13 9.59 39.71
N ARG A 60 40.14 9.88 38.87
CA ARG A 60 39.92 10.47 37.54
C ARG A 60 39.05 9.57 36.67
N ARG A 61 39.37 8.27 36.59
CA ARG A 61 38.57 7.30 35.83
C ARG A 61 37.12 7.24 36.34
N LEU A 62 36.91 7.28 37.65
CA LEU A 62 35.57 7.28 38.24
C LEU A 62 34.79 8.53 37.81
N LYS A 63 35.41 9.71 37.86
CA LYS A 63 34.81 10.97 37.36
C LYS A 63 34.43 10.88 35.88
N ASP A 64 35.32 10.34 35.04
CA ASP A 64 35.06 10.16 33.61
C ASP A 64 33.89 9.19 33.36
N THR A 65 33.83 8.08 34.10
CA THR A 65 32.71 7.12 33.97
C THR A 65 31.38 7.70 34.43
N LEU A 66 31.35 8.51 35.48
CA LEU A 66 30.14 9.21 35.92
C LEU A 66 29.66 10.22 34.88
N PHE A 67 30.59 10.95 34.25
CA PHE A 67 30.25 11.86 33.16
C PHE A 67 29.62 11.13 31.97
N HIS A 68 30.22 10.02 31.53
CA HIS A 68 29.66 9.20 30.46
C HIS A 68 28.30 8.60 30.81
N LEU A 69 28.11 8.17 32.07
CA LEU A 69 26.81 7.66 32.51
C LEU A 69 25.72 8.73 32.40
N ALA A 70 26.00 9.96 32.82
CA ALA A 70 25.07 11.08 32.70
C ALA A 70 24.73 11.41 31.22
N GLU A 71 25.71 11.33 30.33
CA GLU A 71 25.49 11.51 28.89
C GLU A 71 24.61 10.41 28.30
N VAL A 72 24.87 9.15 28.66
CA VAL A 72 24.04 7.99 28.23
C VAL A 72 22.62 8.14 28.75
N GLU A 73 22.41 8.52 30.01
CA GLU A 73 21.06 8.77 30.56
C GLU A 73 20.32 9.87 29.81
N LYS A 74 21.00 10.97 29.46
CA LYS A 74 20.42 12.05 28.66
C LYS A 74 20.02 11.54 27.28
N SER A 75 20.90 10.79 26.61
CA SER A 75 20.60 10.19 25.31
C SER A 75 19.41 9.21 25.38
N GLN A 76 19.31 8.43 26.46
CA GLN A 76 18.21 7.50 26.71
C GLN A 76 16.88 8.24 26.87
N LYS A 77 16.86 9.34 27.65
CA LYS A 77 15.67 10.18 27.81
C LYS A 77 15.21 10.77 26.48
N ASN A 78 16.15 11.29 25.69
CA ASN A 78 15.86 11.82 24.36
C ASN A 78 15.31 10.73 23.41
N ALA A 79 15.91 9.55 23.40
CA ALA A 79 15.45 8.41 22.59
C ALA A 79 14.03 7.95 23.00
N LYS A 80 13.73 7.93 24.31
CA LYS A 80 12.38 7.63 24.83
C LYS A 80 11.36 8.66 24.35
N SER A 81 11.67 9.96 24.44
CA SER A 81 10.79 11.01 23.93
C SER A 81 10.55 10.91 22.42
N ALA A 82 11.59 10.60 21.64
CA ALA A 82 11.46 10.36 20.20
C ALA A 82 10.55 9.16 19.89
N LEU A 83 10.69 8.05 20.64
CA LEU A 83 9.86 6.87 20.48
C LEU A 83 8.37 7.15 20.74
N ILE A 84 8.05 7.90 21.80
CA ILE A 84 6.67 8.34 22.09
C ILE A 84 6.14 9.22 20.94
N GLY A 85 6.99 10.08 20.37
CA GLY A 85 6.64 10.89 19.20
C GLY A 85 6.27 10.05 17.97
N TYR A 86 7.07 9.02 17.67
CA TYR A 86 6.79 8.10 16.56
C TYR A 86 5.53 7.25 16.80
N GLU A 87 5.32 6.78 18.02
CA GLU A 87 4.11 6.02 18.39
C GLU A 87 2.83 6.85 18.12
N LYS A 88 2.86 8.13 18.50
CA LYS A 88 1.75 9.05 18.20
C LYS A 88 1.51 9.22 16.69
N GLN A 89 2.58 9.39 15.90
CA GLN A 89 2.45 9.52 14.44
C GLN A 89 1.88 8.25 13.79
N VAL A 90 2.29 7.07 14.26
CA VAL A 90 1.77 5.79 13.76
C VAL A 90 0.27 5.66 14.06
N GLU A 91 -0.19 6.04 15.24
CA GLU A 91 -1.62 6.02 15.57
C GLU A 91 -2.42 7.05 14.76
N GLU A 92 -1.89 8.27 14.55
CA GLU A 92 -2.51 9.25 13.65
C GLU A 92 -2.63 8.73 12.21
N ALA A 93 -1.57 8.11 11.68
CA ALA A 93 -1.58 7.48 10.36
C ALA A 93 -2.59 6.33 10.28
N ARG A 94 -2.70 5.51 11.33
CA ARG A 94 -3.66 4.40 11.41
C ARG A 94 -5.11 4.89 11.41
N VAL A 95 -5.41 5.97 12.12
CA VAL A 95 -6.74 6.60 12.10
C VAL A 95 -7.05 7.16 10.71
N SER A 96 -6.08 7.81 10.06
CA SER A 96 -6.23 8.32 8.69
C SER A 96 -6.49 7.19 7.68
N LEU A 97 -5.75 6.07 7.78
CA LEU A 97 -5.93 4.89 6.92
C LEU A 97 -7.35 4.33 7.05
N LYS A 98 -7.86 4.12 8.26
CA LYS A 98 -9.24 3.65 8.49
C LYS A 98 -10.28 4.58 7.89
N LYS A 99 -10.06 5.90 7.96
CA LYS A 99 -10.94 6.87 7.33
C LYS A 99 -10.92 6.74 5.80
N ALA A 100 -9.76 6.58 5.19
CA ALA A 100 -9.64 6.37 3.75
C ALA A 100 -10.30 5.05 3.30
N GLU A 101 -10.14 3.97 4.07
CA GLU A 101 -10.78 2.68 3.80
C GLU A 101 -12.31 2.78 3.80
N THR A 102 -12.89 3.49 4.79
CA THR A 102 -14.35 3.69 4.83
C THR A 102 -14.85 4.53 3.66
N GLN A 103 -14.11 5.57 3.25
CA GLN A 103 -14.44 6.37 2.07
C GLN A 103 -14.38 5.55 0.78
N LEU A 104 -13.37 4.69 0.64
CA LEU A 104 -13.24 3.80 -0.51
C LEU A 104 -14.39 2.79 -0.58
N ALA A 105 -14.79 2.21 0.56
CA ALA A 105 -15.93 1.30 0.63
C ALA A 105 -17.23 1.97 0.17
N LEU A 106 -17.50 3.20 0.63
CA LEU A 106 -18.65 4.00 0.19
C LEU A 106 -18.61 4.32 -1.30
N ALA A 107 -17.43 4.67 -1.83
CA ALA A 107 -17.26 4.94 -3.25
C ALA A 107 -17.55 3.70 -4.11
N ILE A 108 -17.04 2.52 -3.71
CA ILE A 108 -17.29 1.25 -4.39
C ILE A 108 -18.80 0.93 -4.40
N GLU A 109 -19.50 1.12 -3.28
CA GLU A 109 -20.95 0.89 -3.21
C GLU A 109 -21.72 1.83 -4.16
N LYS A 110 -21.37 3.13 -4.14
CA LYS A 110 -21.97 4.13 -5.03
C LYS A 110 -21.77 3.78 -6.50
N THR A 111 -20.56 3.38 -6.90
CA THR A 111 -20.27 2.96 -8.28
C THR A 111 -21.07 1.72 -8.67
N LYS A 112 -21.20 0.72 -7.78
CA LYS A 112 -22.05 -0.46 -8.01
C LYS A 112 -23.52 -0.06 -8.21
N GLN A 113 -24.04 0.89 -7.43
CA GLN A 113 -25.40 1.39 -7.59
C GLN A 113 -25.60 2.11 -8.92
N GLN A 114 -24.68 3.00 -9.30
CA GLN A 114 -24.71 3.70 -10.60
C GLN A 114 -24.65 2.72 -11.77
N GLN A 115 -23.82 1.69 -11.69
CA GLN A 115 -23.73 0.66 -12.72
C GLN A 115 -25.05 -0.11 -12.89
N LYS A 116 -25.75 -0.42 -11.79
CA LYS A 116 -27.08 -1.06 -11.86
C LYS A 116 -28.12 -0.14 -12.53
N GLN A 117 -28.09 1.16 -12.22
CA GLN A 117 -29.01 2.13 -12.82
C GLN A 117 -28.77 2.30 -14.33
N LEU A 118 -27.50 2.35 -14.77
CA LEU A 118 -27.16 2.41 -16.19
C LEU A 118 -27.67 1.18 -16.94
N LYS A 119 -27.41 -0.03 -16.40
CA LYS A 119 -27.93 -1.27 -17.00
C LYS A 119 -29.46 -1.29 -17.08
N ALA A 120 -30.16 -0.79 -16.07
CA ALA A 120 -31.61 -0.69 -16.09
C ALA A 120 -32.11 0.26 -17.19
N LYS A 121 -31.48 1.43 -17.33
CA LYS A 121 -31.79 2.41 -18.38
C LYS A 121 -31.51 1.86 -19.78
N ASP A 122 -30.42 1.12 -19.97
CA ASP A 122 -30.09 0.50 -21.27
C ASP A 122 -31.13 -0.56 -21.65
N ILE A 123 -31.58 -1.37 -20.68
CA ILE A 123 -32.66 -2.34 -20.90
C ILE A 123 -33.97 -1.64 -21.25
N GLU A 124 -34.32 -0.55 -20.56
CA GLU A 124 -35.53 0.22 -20.84
C GLU A 124 -35.47 0.86 -22.24
N LYS A 125 -34.32 1.43 -22.61
CA LYS A 125 -34.09 1.99 -23.94
C LYS A 125 -34.21 0.92 -25.03
N ALA A 126 -33.60 -0.24 -24.84
CA ALA A 126 -33.69 -1.35 -25.80
C ALA A 126 -35.13 -1.84 -25.97
N LYS A 127 -35.91 -1.90 -24.89
CA LYS A 127 -37.35 -2.23 -24.96
C LYS A 127 -38.15 -1.17 -25.71
N ALA A 128 -37.89 0.11 -25.47
CA ALA A 128 -38.57 1.19 -26.17
C ALA A 128 -38.23 1.21 -27.67
N GLU A 129 -36.97 0.96 -28.02
CA GLU A 129 -36.51 0.86 -29.41
C GLU A 129 -37.15 -0.34 -30.13
N GLN A 130 -37.19 -1.51 -29.48
CA GLN A 130 -37.88 -2.69 -30.01
C GLN A 130 -39.38 -2.43 -30.21
N ALA A 131 -40.06 -1.82 -29.25
CA ALA A 131 -41.48 -1.48 -29.36
C ALA A 131 -41.74 -0.48 -30.51
N ALA A 132 -40.87 0.51 -30.69
CA ALA A 132 -40.96 1.45 -31.81
C ALA A 132 -40.75 0.75 -33.16
N TYR A 133 -39.80 -0.19 -33.24
CA TYR A 133 -39.56 -1.01 -34.43
C TYR A 133 -40.80 -1.87 -34.78
N ASP A 134 -41.34 -2.61 -33.82
CA ASP A 134 -42.51 -3.47 -34.01
C ASP A 134 -43.76 -2.68 -34.43
N ALA A 135 -43.94 -1.48 -33.86
CA ALA A 135 -44.99 -0.55 -34.27
C ALA A 135 -44.80 -0.07 -35.72
N GLY A 136 -43.56 0.22 -36.13
CA GLY A 136 -43.21 0.59 -37.50
C GLY A 136 -43.46 -0.53 -38.51
N ILE A 137 -43.12 -1.77 -38.16
CA ILE A 137 -43.42 -2.96 -38.97
C ILE A 137 -44.93 -3.14 -39.13
N THR A 138 -45.68 -3.06 -38.03
CA THR A 138 -47.14 -3.20 -38.05
C THR A 138 -47.80 -2.14 -38.93
N LYS A 139 -47.38 -0.88 -38.81
CA LYS A 139 -47.89 0.22 -39.63
C LYS A 139 -47.57 0.04 -41.11
N THR A 140 -46.34 -0.36 -41.44
CA THR A 140 -45.93 -0.63 -42.83
C THR A 140 -46.72 -1.78 -43.44
N ALA A 141 -46.90 -2.88 -42.69
CA ALA A 141 -47.68 -4.03 -43.13
C ALA A 141 -49.15 -3.67 -43.38
N GLN A 142 -49.76 -2.88 -42.48
CA GLN A 142 -51.13 -2.38 -42.66
C GLN A 142 -51.25 -1.48 -43.90
N SER A 143 -50.32 -0.55 -44.10
CA SER A 143 -50.31 0.34 -45.27
C SER A 143 -50.14 -0.43 -46.58
N LEU A 144 -49.22 -1.41 -46.63
CA LEU A 144 -49.01 -2.23 -47.81
C LEU A 144 -50.24 -3.10 -48.12
N THR A 145 -50.88 -3.66 -47.09
CA THR A 145 -52.11 -4.44 -47.25
C THR A 145 -53.24 -3.58 -47.82
N ALA A 146 -53.41 -2.35 -47.33
CA ALA A 146 -54.40 -1.41 -47.87
C ALA A 146 -54.11 -1.07 -49.34
N GLN A 147 -52.85 -0.73 -49.68
CA GLN A 147 -52.45 -0.44 -51.05
C GLN A 147 -52.69 -1.63 -51.99
N LEU A 148 -52.35 -2.85 -51.56
CA LEU A 148 -52.56 -4.06 -52.35
C LEU A 148 -54.05 -4.33 -52.60
N GLN A 149 -54.90 -4.09 -51.59
CA GLN A 149 -56.35 -4.19 -51.75
C GLN A 149 -56.89 -3.17 -52.75
N ASP A 150 -56.43 -1.93 -52.70
CA ASP A 150 -56.86 -0.88 -53.62
C ASP A 150 -56.44 -1.19 -55.07
N VAL A 151 -55.20 -1.63 -55.28
CA VAL A 151 -54.70 -2.06 -56.60
C VAL A 151 -55.48 -3.27 -57.12
N ALA A 152 -55.73 -4.28 -56.28
CA ALA A 152 -56.50 -5.46 -56.67
C ALA A 152 -57.95 -5.11 -57.06
N ARG A 153 -58.59 -4.19 -56.33
CA ARG A 153 -59.92 -3.68 -56.69
C ARG A 153 -59.92 -2.98 -58.03
N ALA A 154 -58.96 -2.07 -58.24
CA ALA A 154 -58.84 -1.33 -59.50
C ALA A 154 -58.68 -2.28 -60.70
N PHE A 155 -57.80 -3.27 -60.57
CA PHE A 155 -57.59 -4.30 -61.57
C PHE A 155 -58.87 -5.12 -61.85
N CYS A 156 -59.58 -5.57 -60.81
CA CYS A 156 -60.85 -6.29 -61.01
C CYS A 156 -61.91 -5.43 -61.70
N LEU A 157 -62.04 -4.15 -61.34
CA LEU A 157 -62.97 -3.23 -61.98
C LEU A 157 -62.67 -3.07 -63.48
N GLU A 158 -61.40 -2.92 -63.82
CA GLU A 158 -60.93 -2.80 -65.21
C GLU A 158 -61.26 -4.06 -66.01
N LEU A 159 -60.88 -5.24 -65.48
CA LEU A 159 -61.06 -6.53 -66.15
C LEU A 159 -62.54 -6.90 -66.35
N TRP A 160 -63.40 -6.60 -65.37
CA TRP A 160 -64.85 -6.75 -65.52
C TRP A 160 -65.45 -5.76 -66.50
N GLY A 161 -64.96 -4.51 -66.50
CA GLY A 161 -65.38 -3.49 -67.46
C GLY A 161 -65.12 -3.92 -68.89
N GLU A 162 -63.94 -4.46 -69.16
CA GLU A 162 -63.54 -5.03 -70.46
C GLU A 162 -64.41 -6.23 -70.84
N ALA A 163 -64.57 -7.22 -69.95
CA ALA A 163 -65.37 -8.41 -70.22
C ALA A 163 -66.85 -8.07 -70.54
N LEU A 164 -67.43 -7.11 -69.82
CA LEU A 164 -68.80 -6.64 -70.09
C LEU A 164 -68.92 -5.86 -71.41
N ASN A 165 -67.88 -5.10 -71.79
CA ASN A 165 -67.82 -4.46 -73.11
C ASN A 165 -67.83 -5.53 -74.23
N GLU A 166 -67.03 -6.58 -74.09
CA GLU A 166 -66.92 -7.66 -75.09
C GLU A 166 -68.22 -8.48 -75.22
N ALA A 167 -68.94 -8.67 -74.12
CA ALA A 167 -70.24 -9.34 -74.10
C ALA A 167 -71.41 -8.51 -74.68
N GLY A 168 -71.18 -7.27 -75.14
CA GLY A 168 -72.21 -6.40 -75.71
C GLY A 168 -73.21 -5.87 -74.68
N VAL A 169 -72.88 -5.91 -73.38
CA VAL A 169 -73.73 -5.39 -72.31
C VAL A 169 -73.67 -3.86 -72.31
N SER A 170 -74.80 -3.24 -72.65
CA SER A 170 -74.93 -1.78 -72.72
C SER A 170 -74.46 -1.10 -71.42
N THR A 171 -73.75 0.01 -71.55
CA THR A 171 -73.15 0.78 -70.44
C THR A 171 -74.18 1.34 -69.46
N GLU A 172 -75.46 1.38 -69.86
CA GLU A 172 -76.57 1.96 -69.09
C GLU A 172 -77.19 1.01 -68.06
N LEU A 173 -76.80 -0.28 -68.07
CA LEU A 173 -77.28 -1.24 -67.08
C LEU A 173 -76.68 -0.96 -65.70
N GLU A 174 -77.55 -0.90 -64.67
CA GLU A 174 -77.15 -0.80 -63.26
C GLU A 174 -76.13 -1.86 -62.82
N LEU A 175 -75.97 -2.95 -63.59
CA LEU A 175 -74.94 -3.97 -63.36
C LEU A 175 -73.51 -3.41 -63.39
N ARG A 176 -73.25 -2.26 -64.04
CA ARG A 176 -71.93 -1.60 -64.01
C ARG A 176 -71.69 -0.70 -62.80
N ALA A 177 -72.67 -0.52 -61.92
CA ALA A 177 -72.46 0.29 -60.72
C ALA A 177 -71.33 -0.35 -59.88
N PRO A 178 -70.27 0.40 -59.51
CA PRO A 178 -69.12 -0.13 -58.75
C PRO A 178 -69.52 -0.85 -57.45
N ASN A 179 -70.69 -0.48 -56.92
CA ASN A 179 -71.23 -0.99 -55.66
C ASN A 179 -72.05 -2.28 -55.82
N LYS A 180 -72.39 -2.69 -57.06
CA LYS A 180 -73.19 -3.90 -57.35
C LYS A 180 -72.35 -5.09 -57.84
N LEU A 181 -71.06 -4.90 -58.14
CA LEU A 181 -70.17 -6.02 -58.48
C LEU A 181 -69.89 -6.90 -57.25
N TYR A 182 -70.06 -8.21 -57.45
CA TYR A 182 -69.72 -9.19 -56.42
C TYR A 182 -68.20 -9.24 -56.23
N TYR A 183 -67.74 -8.81 -55.06
CA TYR A 183 -66.37 -9.05 -54.62
C TYR A 183 -66.28 -10.26 -53.69
N PRO A 184 -65.23 -11.09 -53.82
CA PRO A 184 -64.85 -12.05 -52.80
C PRO A 184 -64.76 -11.37 -51.42
N PRO A 185 -65.16 -12.02 -50.31
CA PRO A 185 -65.18 -11.40 -48.97
C PRO A 185 -63.89 -10.70 -48.55
N ALA A 186 -62.73 -11.23 -48.97
CA ALA A 186 -61.42 -10.63 -48.72
C ALA A 186 -61.20 -9.25 -49.39
N LEU A 187 -62.00 -8.93 -50.41
CA LEU A 187 -61.96 -7.69 -51.18
C LEU A 187 -63.19 -6.81 -50.92
N ARG A 188 -64.08 -7.16 -49.99
CA ARG A 188 -65.19 -6.27 -49.62
C ARG A 188 -64.66 -5.19 -48.67
N LEU A 189 -64.94 -3.92 -48.98
CA LEU A 189 -64.68 -2.81 -48.05
C LEU A 189 -65.46 -3.12 -46.78
N ALA A 190 -64.77 -3.23 -45.63
CA ALA A 190 -65.46 -3.20 -44.35
C ALA A 190 -66.13 -1.82 -44.22
N PRO A 191 -67.47 -1.72 -44.18
CA PRO A 191 -68.13 -0.44 -44.05
C PRO A 191 -67.95 0.05 -42.62
N GLY A 192 -67.00 0.96 -42.38
CA GLY A 192 -66.89 1.66 -41.09
C GLY A 192 -65.51 1.88 -40.48
N LEU A 193 -64.40 1.95 -41.24
CA LEU A 193 -63.09 2.33 -40.69
C LEU A 193 -62.93 3.86 -40.51
N THR A 194 -63.87 4.45 -39.78
CA THR A 194 -63.71 5.73 -39.06
C THR A 194 -64.15 5.50 -37.62
N GLN A 195 -63.37 4.72 -36.86
CA GLN A 195 -63.45 4.74 -35.41
C GLN A 195 -62.02 4.86 -34.84
N PRO A 196 -61.79 5.79 -33.89
CA PRO A 196 -60.52 5.87 -33.17
C PRO A 196 -60.28 4.55 -32.42
N LEU A 197 -59.14 3.93 -32.70
CA LEU A 197 -58.73 2.66 -32.14
C LEU A 197 -58.54 2.81 -30.63
N ALA A 198 -59.38 2.12 -29.85
CA ALA A 198 -59.23 1.99 -28.41
C ALA A 198 -58.09 1.01 -28.08
N ASP A 199 -57.34 1.33 -27.02
CA ASP A 199 -56.19 0.59 -26.51
C ASP A 199 -56.50 -0.90 -26.23
N PRO A 200 -55.69 -1.85 -26.72
CA PRO A 200 -55.83 -3.25 -26.31
C PRO A 200 -55.08 -3.51 -24.99
N SER A 201 -55.88 -3.78 -23.96
CA SER A 201 -55.48 -4.46 -22.73
C SER A 201 -54.91 -5.85 -23.05
N SER A 202 -53.69 -6.12 -22.59
CA SER A 202 -52.94 -7.35 -22.83
C SER A 202 -53.10 -8.32 -21.66
N SER A 203 -53.58 -9.54 -21.94
CA SER A 203 -53.60 -10.67 -20.99
C SER A 203 -53.17 -11.98 -21.66
N ALA A 204 -52.03 -12.48 -21.17
CA ALA A 204 -51.61 -13.88 -20.96
C ALA A 204 -51.54 -14.92 -22.11
N ALA A 205 -50.30 -15.37 -22.31
CA ALA A 205 -49.81 -16.76 -22.44
C ALA A 205 -50.07 -17.55 -23.74
N SER A 206 -48.98 -17.96 -24.42
CA SER A 206 -48.57 -19.39 -24.51
C SER A 206 -47.37 -19.63 -25.46
N ALA A 207 -46.44 -20.46 -24.96
CA ALA A 207 -45.54 -21.42 -25.64
C ALA A 207 -44.43 -21.00 -26.65
N GLN A 208 -43.28 -21.67 -26.49
CA GLN A 208 -41.97 -21.51 -27.15
C GLN A 208 -41.94 -22.01 -28.62
N PRO A 209 -40.80 -21.86 -29.33
CA PRO A 209 -39.78 -22.93 -29.26
C PRO A 209 -38.33 -22.44 -29.06
N THR A 210 -37.60 -23.33 -28.40
CA THR A 210 -36.15 -23.47 -28.27
C THR A 210 -35.44 -23.47 -29.64
N THR A 211 -34.38 -22.66 -29.78
CA THR A 211 -33.27 -22.98 -30.68
C THR A 211 -31.95 -22.94 -29.93
N THR A 212 -31.43 -24.14 -29.74
CA THR A 212 -30.04 -24.47 -29.43
C THR A 212 -29.15 -23.92 -30.54
N SER A 213 -28.23 -23.00 -30.21
CA SER A 213 -27.10 -22.67 -31.09
C SER A 213 -25.79 -22.78 -30.31
N THR A 214 -25.23 -23.97 -30.47
CA THR A 214 -23.84 -24.36 -30.62
C THR A 214 -22.74 -23.35 -30.30
N ALA A 215 -21.80 -23.86 -29.50
CA ALA A 215 -20.53 -23.29 -29.10
C ALA A 215 -19.70 -22.69 -30.26
N THR A 216 -19.02 -21.59 -29.96
CA THR A 216 -17.72 -21.27 -30.56
C THR A 216 -16.76 -20.91 -29.43
N LEU A 217 -15.86 -21.86 -29.17
CA LEU A 217 -14.59 -21.65 -28.49
C LEU A 217 -13.77 -20.61 -29.29
N VAL A 218 -13.47 -19.47 -28.67
CA VAL A 218 -12.32 -18.65 -29.07
C VAL A 218 -11.31 -18.72 -27.95
N ALA A 219 -10.17 -19.28 -28.35
CA ALA A 219 -8.98 -19.51 -27.57
C ALA A 219 -8.36 -18.21 -27.05
N GLU A 220 -7.60 -18.42 -25.97
CA GLU A 220 -6.57 -17.56 -25.38
C GLU A 220 -5.97 -16.51 -26.32
N LYS A 221 -5.97 -15.27 -25.85
CA LYS A 221 -4.77 -14.46 -25.87
C LYS A 221 -4.61 -13.78 -24.51
N GLU A 222 -3.78 -14.41 -23.70
CA GLU A 222 -3.06 -13.79 -22.61
C GLU A 222 -2.30 -12.59 -23.18
N GLN A 223 -2.81 -11.39 -22.90
CA GLN A 223 -2.12 -10.15 -23.22
C GLN A 223 -1.80 -9.46 -21.90
N ASP A 224 -0.60 -9.76 -21.43
CA ASP A 224 0.13 -9.03 -20.41
C ASP A 224 0.23 -7.55 -20.84
N GLN A 225 -0.65 -6.72 -20.27
CA GLN A 225 -0.53 -5.27 -20.30
C GLN A 225 -0.19 -4.79 -18.90
N THR A 226 1.11 -4.86 -18.59
CA THR A 226 1.79 -3.86 -17.78
C THR A 226 1.33 -2.46 -18.16
N LEU A 227 0.54 -1.83 -17.28
CA LEU A 227 0.32 -0.40 -17.29
C LEU A 227 1.63 0.30 -16.92
N PRO A 228 2.08 1.32 -17.67
CA PRO A 228 3.12 2.21 -17.19
C PRO A 228 2.55 3.02 -16.03
N ILE A 229 3.10 2.80 -14.84
CA ILE A 229 2.93 3.70 -13.71
C ILE A 229 3.49 5.05 -14.16
N SER A 230 2.59 5.99 -14.42
CA SER A 230 2.91 7.38 -14.70
C SER A 230 3.74 7.93 -13.55
N GLY A 231 4.87 8.54 -13.91
CA GLY A 231 5.86 9.08 -13.02
C GLY A 231 5.27 9.94 -11.91
N VAL A 232 5.65 9.56 -10.69
CA VAL A 232 5.91 10.55 -9.66
C VAL A 232 7.40 10.85 -9.81
N ASP A 233 7.70 12.04 -10.35
CA ASP A 233 9.03 12.63 -10.28
C ASP A 233 9.43 12.76 -8.80
N VAL A 234 10.10 11.72 -8.30
CA VAL A 234 10.87 11.79 -7.06
C VAL A 234 12.28 12.16 -7.48
N ASP A 235 12.67 13.38 -7.12
CA ASP A 235 13.99 13.96 -7.28
C ASP A 235 15.11 12.91 -7.12
N SER A 236 15.74 12.58 -8.25
CA SER A 236 16.77 11.55 -8.39
C SER A 236 18.15 11.98 -7.86
N GLU A 237 18.22 12.92 -6.92
CA GLU A 237 19.49 13.40 -6.36
C GLU A 237 19.85 12.77 -4.99
N GLU A 238 18.98 11.95 -4.38
CA GLU A 238 19.25 11.33 -3.07
C GLU A 238 19.56 9.80 -3.09
N VAL A 239 19.50 9.13 -4.25
CA VAL A 239 19.81 7.68 -4.33
C VAL A 239 21.30 7.41 -4.60
N ALA A 240 22.06 8.41 -5.08
CA ALA A 240 23.50 8.27 -5.32
C ALA A 240 24.36 8.24 -4.04
N LYS A 241 23.85 8.71 -2.89
CA LYS A 241 24.61 8.71 -1.62
C LYS A 241 24.55 7.39 -0.85
N VAL A 242 23.48 6.59 -1.01
CA VAL A 242 23.35 5.30 -0.31
C VAL A 242 24.25 4.22 -0.95
N GLY A 243 24.53 4.32 -2.25
CA GLY A 243 25.43 3.39 -2.97
C GLY A 243 26.91 3.52 -2.57
N GLN A 244 27.37 4.72 -2.20
CA GLN A 244 28.78 4.94 -1.82
C GLN A 244 29.10 4.50 -0.38
N LEU A 245 28.12 4.49 0.53
CA LEU A 245 28.35 4.09 1.92
C LEU A 245 28.56 2.58 2.08
N LYS A 246 27.98 1.75 1.20
CA LYS A 246 28.18 0.28 1.23
C LYS A 246 29.53 -0.17 0.67
N ARG A 247 30.17 0.59 -0.23
CA ARG A 247 31.50 0.23 -0.75
C ARG A 247 32.62 0.53 0.25
N LYS A 248 32.53 1.65 0.99
CA LYS A 248 33.54 2.01 2.02
C LYS A 248 33.56 1.08 3.23
N LYS A 249 32.44 0.41 3.56
CA LYS A 249 32.41 -0.55 4.67
C LYS A 249 33.09 -1.88 4.31
N LYS A 250 33.06 -2.30 3.05
CA LYS A 250 33.67 -3.58 2.61
C LYS A 250 35.20 -3.50 2.47
N GLU A 251 35.76 -2.30 2.31
CA GLU A 251 37.21 -2.10 2.21
C GLU A 251 37.89 -2.04 3.58
N LYS A 252 37.25 -1.43 4.59
CA LYS A 252 37.76 -1.43 5.98
C LYS A 252 37.76 -2.80 6.66
N GLU A 253 36.87 -3.71 6.27
CA GLU A 253 36.82 -5.06 6.84
C GLU A 253 37.90 -5.97 6.24
N LYS A 254 38.48 -5.61 5.08
CA LYS A 254 39.55 -6.35 4.42
C LYS A 254 40.94 -5.98 4.93
N GLU A 255 41.13 -4.75 5.41
CA GLU A 255 42.39 -4.31 6.04
C GLU A 255 42.55 -4.77 7.50
N ALA A 256 41.46 -5.13 8.20
CA ALA A 256 41.52 -5.63 9.58
C ALA A 256 41.83 -7.14 9.70
N SER A 257 42.00 -7.83 8.57
CA SER A 257 42.19 -9.30 8.51
C SER A 257 43.52 -9.71 7.88
N THR A 258 44.48 -8.78 7.76
CA THR A 258 45.88 -9.04 7.37
C THR A 258 46.78 -8.59 8.51
#